data_AF-A0A7C9J982-F1
#
_entry.id   AF-A0A7C9J982-F1
#
_cell.length_a   1.000
_cell.length_b   1.000
_cell.length_c   1.000
_cell.angle_alpha   90.00
_cell.angle_beta   90.00
_cell.angle_gamma   90.00
#
_symmetry.space_group_name_H-M   'P 1'
#
loop_
_entity.id
_entity.type
_entity.pdbx_description
1 polymer ?
#
loop_
_entity_poly.entity_id
_entity_poly.type
_entity_poly.pdbx_seq_one_letter_code
_entity_poly.pdbx_strand_id
1 'polypeptide(L)' 'MPPTKICVFDAGYLHDIGKLFIPDDILKKQGQLTNEELEIVKRHPVIGANCLKHVRLFQGRGGIAEMVLNH' A
#
# COMPACT_ATOMS: atom_id res chain seq x y z
N MET A 1 18.84 8.33 16.64
CA MET A 1 18.08 7.10 16.37
C MET A 1 19.04 6.09 15.77
N PRO A 2 19.16 4.85 16.29
CA PRO A 2 20.15 3.92 15.78
C PRO A 2 19.78 3.51 14.35
N PRO A 3 20.75 3.45 13.43
CA PRO A 3 20.48 3.03 12.06
C PRO A 3 20.31 1.50 12.03
N THR A 4 19.52 1.00 11.09
CA THR A 4 19.53 -0.42 10.61
C THR A 4 18.74 -1.50 11.36
N LYS A 5 17.52 -1.24 11.82
CA LYS A 5 16.51 -2.32 11.97
C LYS A 5 15.23 -2.04 11.16
N ILE A 6 15.33 -2.44 9.88
CA ILE A 6 14.29 -3.02 9.03
C ILE A 6 13.25 -2.08 8.37
N CYS A 7 13.55 -1.69 7.13
CA CYS A 7 12.62 -1.10 6.15
C CYS A 7 11.48 -2.07 5.74
N VAL A 8 11.69 -3.39 5.80
CA VAL A 8 10.71 -4.42 5.40
C VAL A 8 9.53 -4.53 6.38
N PHE A 9 9.76 -4.27 7.67
CA PHE A 9 8.71 -4.31 8.69
C PHE A 9 7.72 -3.18 8.45
N ASP A 10 8.23 -1.97 8.25
CA ASP A 10 7.42 -0.79 7.92
C ASP A 10 6.69 -0.98 6.57
N ALA A 11 7.37 -1.53 5.56
CA ALA A 11 6.74 -1.86 4.28
C ALA A 11 5.62 -2.91 4.42
N GLY A 12 5.83 -3.96 5.21
CA GLY A 12 4.81 -4.98 5.49
C GLY A 12 3.61 -4.40 6.24
N TYR A 13 3.83 -3.49 7.19
CA TYR A 13 2.74 -2.82 7.89
C TYR A 13 1.93 -1.88 6.98
N LEU A 14 2.57 -1.31 5.95
CA LEU A 14 1.99 -0.30 5.07
C LEU A 14 1.60 -0.82 3.67
N HIS A 15 1.86 -2.09 3.33
CA HIS A 15 1.66 -2.64 1.97
C HIS A 15 0.26 -2.40 1.43
N ASP A 16 -0.74 -2.55 2.29
CA ASP A 16 -2.15 -2.44 1.96
C ASP A 16 -2.76 -1.06 2.24
N ILE A 17 -1.95 -0.05 2.61
CA ILE A 17 -2.49 1.28 3.01
C ILE A 17 -3.35 1.93 1.91
N GLY A 18 -3.07 1.62 0.64
CA GLY A 18 -3.87 2.11 -0.49
C GLY A 18 -5.30 1.56 -0.54
N LYS A 19 -5.62 0.49 0.21
CA LYS A 19 -6.98 -0.04 0.32
C LYS A 19 -7.96 0.93 0.97
N LEU A 20 -7.47 1.92 1.72
CA LEU A 20 -8.29 3.02 2.28
C LEU A 20 -9.03 3.82 1.20
N PHE A 21 -8.58 3.77 -0.05
CA PHE A 21 -9.19 4.48 -1.18
C PHE A 21 -10.00 3.56 -2.11
N ILE A 22 -10.17 2.29 -1.73
CA ILE A 22 -11.05 1.37 -2.43
C ILE A 22 -12.48 1.56 -1.88
N PRO A 23 -13.51 1.66 -2.74
CA PRO A 23 -14.89 1.77 -2.30
C PRO A 23 -15.28 0.66 -1.33
N ASP A 24 -16.01 1.02 -0.27
CA ASP A 24 -16.37 0.13 0.83
C ASP A 24 -17.24 -1.06 0.38
N ASP A 25 -18.13 -0.83 -0.60
CA ASP A 25 -18.98 -1.83 -1.22
C ASP A 25 -18.18 -2.88 -2.01
N ILE A 26 -17.01 -2.51 -2.53
CA ILE A 26 -16.06 -3.44 -3.17
C ILE A 26 -15.17 -4.10 -2.11
N LEU A 27 -14.56 -3.31 -1.22
CA LEU A 27 -13.58 -3.79 -0.24
C LEU A 27 -14.19 -4.76 0.79
N LYS A 28 -15.46 -4.55 1.16
CA LYS A 28 -16.18 -5.36 2.17
C LYS A 28 -17.17 -6.34 1.54
N LYS A 29 -17.16 -6.49 0.21
CA LYS A 29 -18.08 -7.37 -0.51
C LYS A 29 -18.02 -8.79 0.05
N GLN A 30 -19.19 -9.32 0.38
CA GLN A 30 -19.34 -10.73 0.76
C GLN A 30 -19.53 -11.55 -0.52
N GLY A 31 -18.50 -12.30 -0.92
CA GLY A 31 -18.50 -13.09 -2.15
C GLY A 31 -17.35 -12.72 -3.09
N GLN A 32 -17.37 -13.30 -4.29
CA GLN A 32 -16.32 -13.03 -5.28
C GLN A 32 -16.46 -11.63 -5.87
N LEU A 33 -15.32 -10.98 -6.09
CA LEU A 33 -15.25 -9.76 -6.88
C LEU A 33 -15.49 -10.10 -8.36
N THR A 34 -16.13 -9.19 -9.08
CA THR A 34 -16.12 -9.24 -10.55
C THR A 34 -14.73 -8.89 -11.06
N ASN A 35 -14.48 -9.11 -12.36
CA ASN A 35 -13.21 -8.73 -12.97
C ASN A 35 -12.95 -7.22 -12.84
N GLU A 36 -13.99 -6.41 -13.02
CA GLU A 36 -13.93 -4.95 -12.94
C GLU A 36 -13.63 -4.48 -11.51
N GLU A 37 -14.26 -5.09 -10.52
CA GLU A 37 -14.01 -4.83 -9.10
C GLU A 37 -12.58 -5.23 -8.70
N LEU A 38 -12.09 -6.36 -9.23
CA LEU A 38 -10.72 -6.80 -9.01
C LEU A 38 -9.70 -5.82 -9.62
N GLU A 39 -9.95 -5.28 -10.82
CA GLU A 39 -9.11 -4.24 -11.42
C GLU A 39 -9.08 -2.96 -10.57
N ILE A 40 -10.18 -2.61 -9.90
CA ILE A 40 -10.21 -1.50 -8.96
C ILE A 40 -9.30 -1.80 -7.75
N VAL A 41 -9.42 -2.99 -7.15
CA VAL A 41 -8.59 -3.40 -6.00
C VAL A 41 -7.11 -3.43 -6.37
N LYS A 42 -6.73 -3.90 -7.56
CA LYS A 42 -5.33 -3.94 -8.04
C LYS A 42 -4.64 -2.58 -8.08
N ARG A 43 -5.36 -1.48 -7.98
CA ARG A 43 -4.78 -0.12 -7.92
C ARG A 43 -4.20 0.23 -6.55
N HIS A 44 -4.53 -0.51 -5.50
CA HIS A 44 -4.11 -0.19 -4.13
C HIS A 44 -2.59 -0.07 -3.92
N PRO A 45 -1.69 -0.84 -4.58
CA PRO A 45 -0.25 -0.68 -4.40
C PRO A 45 0.24 0.67 -4.92
N VAL A 46 -0.25 1.08 -6.10
CA VAL A 46 0.08 2.37 -6.72
C VAL A 46 -0.44 3.53 -5.86
N ILE A 47 -1.66 3.42 -5.37
CA ILE A 47 -2.25 4.42 -4.47
C ILE A 47 -1.42 4.53 -3.19
N GLY A 48 -1.13 3.40 -2.54
CA GLY A 48 -0.35 3.36 -1.30
C GLY A 48 1.05 3.96 -1.48
N ALA A 49 1.76 3.58 -2.53
CA ALA A 49 3.07 4.15 -2.86
C ALA A 49 3.01 5.66 -3.07
N ASN A 50 1.97 6.17 -3.74
CA ASN A 50 1.78 7.62 -3.92
C ASN A 50 1.49 8.34 -2.59
N CYS A 51 0.70 7.75 -1.69
CA CYS A 51 0.51 8.31 -0.34
C CYS A 51 1.84 8.42 0.42
N LEU A 52 2.67 7.37 0.37
CA LEU A 52 3.92 7.30 1.13
C LEU A 52 4.98 8.28 0.62
N LYS A 53 4.99 8.61 -0.67
CA LYS A 53 5.89 9.62 -1.26
C LYS A 53 5.76 11.00 -0.60
N HIS A 54 4.61 11.31 -0.01
CA HIS A 54 4.37 12.61 0.64
C HIS A 54 4.68 12.63 2.15
N VAL A 55 5.01 11.48 2.74
CA VAL A 55 5.29 11.38 4.18
C VAL A 55 6.78 11.51 4.42
N ARG A 56 7.22 12.61 5.06
CA ARG A 56 8.64 12.92 5.32
C ARG A 56 9.41 11.78 5.99
N LEU A 57 8.76 11.01 6.89
CA LEU A 57 9.37 9.86 7.56
C LEU A 57 9.78 8.74 6.57
N PHE A 58 9.07 8.62 5.44
CA PHE A 58 9.28 7.57 4.44
C PHE A 58 10.00 8.07 3.17
N GLN A 59 10.42 9.35 3.15
CA GLN A 59 11.19 9.95 2.05
C GLN A 59 12.71 9.66 2.15
N GLY A 60 13.16 8.97 3.21
CA GLY A 60 14.56 8.60 3.45
C GLY A 60 14.94 7.20 2.92
N ARG A 61 16.23 6.82 3.02
CA ARG A 61 16.75 5.54 2.52
C ARG A 61 16.01 4.34 3.13
N GLY A 62 15.46 3.52 2.25
CA GLY A 62 14.65 2.35 2.56
C GLY A 62 13.47 2.36 1.58
N GLY A 63 13.48 1.47 0.60
CA GLY A 63 12.52 1.45 -0.51
C GLY A 63 11.10 1.09 -0.09
N ILE A 64 10.55 1.66 1.00
CA ILE A 64 9.20 1.36 1.51
C ILE A 64 8.17 1.64 0.42
N ALA A 65 8.17 2.83 -0.17
CA ALA A 65 7.22 3.15 -1.24
C ALA A 65 7.39 2.24 -2.47
N GLU A 66 8.61 1.76 -2.74
CA GLU A 66 8.90 0.82 -3.83
C GLU A 66 8.45 -0.61 -3.48
N MET A 67 8.63 -1.06 -2.25
CA MET A 67 8.13 -2.33 -1.73
C MET A 67 6.60 -2.34 -1.73
N VAL A 68 5.97 -1.27 -1.27
CA VAL A 68 4.51 -1.10 -1.31
C VAL A 68 4.01 -1.06 -2.75
N LEU A 69 4.76 -0.53 -3.71
CA LEU A 69 4.36 -0.51 -5.12
C LEU A 69 4.39 -1.92 -5.76
N ASN A 70 5.30 -2.79 -5.35
CA ASN A 70 5.64 -4.04 -6.07
C ASN A 70 5.34 -5.33 -5.28
N HIS A 71 4.60 -5.26 -4.18
CA HIS A 71 4.25 -6.43 -3.38
C HIS A 71 3.18 -7.32 -4.03
#